data_AF-A0A952WKB1-F1
#
_entry.id   AF-A0A952WKB1-F1
#
_cell.length_a   1.000
_cell.length_b   1.000
_cell.length_c   1.000
_cell.angle_alpha   90.00
_cell.angle_beta   90.00
_cell.angle_gamma   90.00
#
_symmetry.space_group_name_H-M   'P 1'
#
loop_
_entity.id
_entity.type
_entity.pdbx_description
1 polymer ?
#
loop_
_entity_poly.entity_id
_entity_poly.type
_entity_poly.pdbx_seq_one_letter_code
_entity_poly.pdbx_strand_id
1 'polypeptide(L)'
;MAPDSKSAPAMNPLTVLDAAGRALPGGAGASDSPGSALSAPVTILLLLTIISLAPAIVLMTTCFPRILIVLGLLKQAIGAQGIPPPQVITALALFMTMIVMAPTYDRVYKEAIAPWSSGEIRDMDTLWLRARQPVRDFMFDQIEATGNWNSLYMVLEYRGIDTSEPERLTRADVDMISLIPAFMLGELKAAFLLGFRIYLPFLVIDMVISSLLISMSMMMLPPVLISLPFKLLLFVMVDGWQLVVGGLLRSFATSPTAAAIASSGVGVVGGGGGG
;
A
#
# COMPACT_ATOMS: atom_id res chain seq x y z
N MET A 1 -5.28 -39.23 22.04
CA MET A 1 -4.68 -38.12 22.80
C MET A 1 -3.98 -37.22 21.80
N ALA A 2 -4.75 -36.35 21.13
CA ALA A 2 -4.24 -35.45 20.10
C ALA A 2 -3.75 -34.16 20.79
N PRO A 3 -2.58 -33.61 20.44
CA PRO A 3 -2.08 -32.38 21.04
C PRO A 3 -2.91 -31.18 20.56
N ASP A 4 -3.42 -30.41 21.52
CA ASP A 4 -4.06 -29.12 21.30
C ASP A 4 -3.15 -28.19 20.48
N SER A 5 -3.59 -27.86 19.26
CA SER A 5 -3.00 -26.79 18.46
C SER A 5 -3.40 -25.44 19.07
N LYS A 6 -2.70 -25.05 20.14
CA LYS A 6 -2.70 -23.67 20.63
C LYS A 6 -2.20 -22.80 19.48
N SER A 7 -3.14 -22.13 18.80
CA SER A 7 -2.89 -21.01 17.91
C SER A 7 -1.89 -20.07 18.60
N ALA A 8 -0.71 -19.89 18.00
CA ALA A 8 0.31 -19.00 18.53
C ALA A 8 -0.32 -17.63 18.82
N PRO A 9 -0.12 -17.05 20.02
CA PRO A 9 -0.68 -15.75 20.34
C PRO A 9 -0.17 -14.76 19.28
N ALA A 10 -1.10 -14.16 18.54
CA ALA A 10 -0.77 -13.18 17.52
C ALA A 10 0.03 -12.07 18.21
N MET A 11 1.30 -11.96 17.87
CA MET A 11 2.22 -11.00 18.48
C MET A 11 1.63 -9.60 18.34
N ASN A 12 1.21 -9.00 19.45
CA ASN A 12 0.66 -7.65 19.46
C ASN A 12 1.82 -6.67 19.63
N PRO A 13 2.22 -5.92 18.58
CA PRO A 13 3.32 -4.97 18.70
C PRO A 13 3.01 -3.84 19.69
N LEU A 14 1.72 -3.58 19.99
CA LEU A 14 1.32 -2.54 20.94
C LEU A 14 1.64 -2.92 22.39
N THR A 15 1.62 -4.20 22.77
CA THR A 15 1.97 -4.63 24.13
C THR A 15 3.47 -4.53 24.39
N VAL A 16 4.29 -4.79 23.37
CA VAL A 16 5.73 -4.55 23.41
C VAL A 16 6.04 -3.06 23.55
N LEU A 17 5.29 -2.20 22.85
CA LEU A 17 5.43 -0.73 22.97
C LEU A 17 4.95 -0.19 24.32
N ASP A 18 3.88 -0.72 24.91
CA ASP A 18 3.42 -0.34 26.26
C ASP A 18 4.40 -0.79 27.34
N ALA A 19 4.87 -2.04 27.28
CA ALA A 19 5.92 -2.53 28.18
C ALA A 19 7.20 -1.69 28.06
N ALA A 20 7.56 -1.26 26.84
CA ALA A 20 8.68 -0.37 26.62
C ALA A 20 8.41 1.04 27.19
N GLY A 21 7.21 1.58 27.03
CA GLY A 21 6.80 2.87 27.60
C GLY A 21 6.84 2.91 29.13
N ARG A 22 6.47 1.81 29.79
CA ARG A 22 6.51 1.70 31.26
C ARG A 22 7.92 1.56 31.84
N ALA A 23 8.87 1.05 31.07
CA ALA A 23 10.28 0.93 31.48
C ALA A 23 11.13 2.19 31.20
N LEU A 24 10.53 3.26 30.69
CA LEU A 24 11.17 4.57 30.59
C LEU A 24 11.31 5.22 31.98
N PRO A 25 12.48 5.80 32.32
CA PRO A 25 12.64 6.53 33.58
C PRO A 25 11.66 7.71 33.64
N GLY A 26 10.68 7.64 34.56
CA GLY A 26 9.64 8.67 34.73
C GLY A 26 8.20 8.22 34.44
N GLY A 27 7.98 6.99 33.96
CA GLY A 27 6.64 6.40 33.85
C GLY A 27 6.09 5.95 35.21
N ALA A 28 4.81 6.24 35.49
CA ALA A 28 4.13 5.83 36.72
C ALA A 28 4.00 4.29 36.79
N GLY A 29 5.01 3.61 37.31
CA GLY A 29 5.02 2.16 37.49
C GLY A 29 6.37 1.49 37.31
N ALA A 30 7.45 2.04 37.89
CA ALA A 30 8.68 1.28 38.09
C ALA A 30 8.48 0.29 39.25
N SER A 31 7.71 -0.78 39.01
CA SER A 31 7.63 -1.91 39.92
C SER A 31 8.67 -2.95 39.51
N ASP A 32 9.75 -3.02 40.28
CA ASP A 32 10.77 -4.06 40.26
C ASP A 32 10.11 -5.45 40.38
N SER A 33 9.85 -6.10 39.25
CA SER A 33 9.55 -7.52 39.19
C SER A 33 10.83 -8.27 38.77
N PRO A 34 11.42 -9.11 39.64
CA PRO A 34 12.67 -9.79 39.36
C PRO A 34 12.42 -10.92 38.35
N GLY A 35 12.57 -10.63 37.06
CA GLY A 35 12.51 -11.68 36.04
C GLY A 35 12.36 -11.31 34.57
N SER A 36 12.32 -10.04 34.14
CA SER A 36 12.38 -9.66 32.71
C SER A 36 12.43 -8.13 32.47
N ALA A 37 13.17 -7.38 33.28
CA ALA A 37 13.32 -5.94 33.04
C ALA A 37 14.51 -5.72 32.10
N LEU A 38 14.24 -5.54 30.80
CA LEU A 38 15.21 -4.92 29.89
C LEU A 38 15.66 -3.60 30.51
N SER A 39 16.97 -3.34 30.53
CA SER A 39 17.49 -2.09 31.10
C SER A 39 16.92 -0.90 30.31
N ALA A 40 16.63 0.21 31.00
CA ALA A 40 16.03 1.40 30.40
C ALA A 40 16.70 1.84 29.07
N PRO A 41 18.04 1.82 28.93
CA PRO A 41 18.70 2.12 27.65
C PRO A 41 18.37 1.13 26.52
N VAL A 42 18.24 -0.17 26.83
CA VAL A 42 17.90 -1.21 25.84
C VAL A 42 16.44 -1.06 25.40
N THR A 43 15.55 -0.71 26.32
CA THR A 43 14.14 -0.41 26.00
C THR A 43 14.00 0.80 25.07
N ILE A 44 14.74 1.89 25.34
CA ILE A 44 14.77 3.07 24.46
C ILE A 44 15.27 2.70 23.07
N LEU A 45 16.34 1.90 22.99
CA LEU A 45 16.89 1.44 21.71
C LEU A 45 15.86 0.61 20.92
N LEU A 46 15.13 -0.28 21.59
CA LEU A 46 14.08 -1.09 20.97
C LEU A 46 12.93 -0.21 20.44
N LEU A 47 12.50 0.76 21.24
CA LEU A 47 11.42 1.69 20.87
C LEU A 47 11.81 2.55 19.66
N LEU A 48 13.04 3.10 19.63
CA LEU A 48 13.56 3.84 18.49
C LEU A 48 13.64 2.97 17.22
N THR A 49 13.99 1.70 17.38
CA THR A 49 14.04 0.74 16.25
C THR A 49 12.65 0.53 15.65
N ILE A 50 11.62 0.34 16.50
CA ILE A 50 10.24 0.20 16.02
C ILE A 50 9.76 1.47 15.33
N ILE A 51 10.00 2.66 15.93
CA ILE A 51 9.60 3.94 15.34
C ILE A 51 10.27 4.18 13.99
N SER A 52 11.54 3.80 13.84
CA SER A 52 12.28 3.95 12.58
C SER A 52 11.70 3.05 11.47
N LEU A 53 11.25 1.83 11.80
CA LEU A 53 10.73 0.88 10.83
C LEU A 53 9.23 1.07 10.51
N ALA A 54 8.47 1.68 11.42
CA ALA A 54 7.02 1.83 11.30
C ALA A 54 6.57 2.53 10.01
N PRO A 55 7.16 3.66 9.56
CA PRO A 55 6.73 4.32 8.33
C PRO A 55 6.87 3.44 7.09
N ALA A 56 7.96 2.67 7.01
CA ALA A 56 8.19 1.76 5.89
C ALA A 56 7.13 0.64 5.86
N ILE A 57 6.81 0.06 7.01
CA ILE A 57 5.78 -0.99 7.12
C ILE A 57 4.40 -0.43 6.73
N VAL A 58 4.05 0.76 7.21
CA VAL A 58 2.78 1.41 6.85
C VAL A 58 2.70 1.62 5.34
N LEU A 59 3.74 2.13 4.70
CA LEU A 59 3.72 2.29 3.25
C LEU A 59 3.60 0.95 2.50
N MET A 60 4.31 -0.09 2.94
CA MET A 60 4.26 -1.41 2.28
C MET A 60 2.93 -2.15 2.46
N THR A 61 2.15 -1.78 3.47
CA THR A 61 0.83 -2.38 3.75
C THR A 61 -0.33 -1.61 3.11
N THR A 62 -0.03 -0.68 2.19
CA THR A 62 -1.01 0.17 1.48
C THR A 62 -0.85 0.03 -0.04
N CYS A 63 -1.61 0.80 -0.82
CA CYS A 63 -1.47 0.90 -2.27
C CYS A 63 -0.21 1.64 -2.75
N PHE A 64 0.60 2.21 -1.85
CA PHE A 64 1.78 3.00 -2.20
C PHE A 64 2.75 2.29 -3.17
N PRO A 65 3.11 1.01 -2.99
CA PRO A 65 4.05 0.32 -3.87
C PRO A 65 3.57 0.27 -5.32
N ARG A 66 2.27 -0.01 -5.55
CA ARG A 66 1.70 -0.08 -6.90
C ARG A 66 1.79 1.26 -7.61
N ILE A 67 1.41 2.33 -6.93
CA ILE A 67 1.44 3.69 -7.49
C ILE A 67 2.88 4.09 -7.81
N LEU A 68 3.80 3.90 -6.87
CA LEU A 68 5.21 4.29 -7.03
C LEU A 68 5.86 3.57 -8.21
N ILE A 69 5.64 2.26 -8.34
CA ILE A 69 6.24 1.45 -9.41
C ILE A 69 5.67 1.85 -10.77
N VAL A 70 4.35 2.02 -10.90
CA VAL A 70 3.74 2.42 -12.17
C VAL A 70 4.25 3.80 -12.63
N LEU A 71 4.32 4.78 -11.73
CA LEU A 71 4.86 6.10 -12.06
C LEU A 71 6.37 6.05 -12.36
N GLY A 72 7.11 5.19 -11.67
CA GLY A 72 8.52 4.93 -11.95
C GLY A 72 8.75 4.32 -13.33
N LEU A 73 7.93 3.35 -13.73
CA LEU A 73 7.96 2.73 -15.05
C LEU A 73 7.55 3.72 -16.15
N LEU A 74 6.54 4.57 -15.91
CA LEU A 74 6.18 5.65 -16.83
C LEU A 74 7.37 6.59 -17.10
N LYS A 75 8.06 7.02 -16.04
CA LYS A 75 9.24 7.89 -16.14
C LYS A 75 10.33 7.24 -16.99
N GLN A 76 10.57 5.94 -16.80
CA GLN A 76 11.52 5.18 -17.62
C GLN A 76 11.07 5.07 -19.08
N ALA A 77 9.78 4.83 -19.33
CA ALA A 77 9.22 4.67 -20.67
C ALA A 77 9.34 5.93 -21.54
N ILE A 78 9.10 7.10 -20.93
CA ILE A 78 9.28 8.41 -21.59
C ILE A 78 10.75 8.62 -21.98
N GLY A 79 11.70 8.07 -21.19
CA GLY A 79 13.13 8.18 -21.45
C GLY A 79 13.73 9.54 -21.06
N ALA A 80 12.94 10.41 -20.41
CA ALA A 80 13.41 11.71 -19.93
C ALA A 80 14.33 11.54 -18.72
N GLN A 81 15.61 11.83 -18.91
CA GLN A 81 16.58 11.83 -17.82
C GLN A 81 16.25 12.98 -16.85
N GLY A 82 16.17 12.67 -15.56
CA GLY A 82 15.95 13.67 -14.50
C GLY A 82 14.55 14.28 -14.39
N ILE A 83 13.67 14.12 -15.38
CA ILE A 83 12.32 14.75 -15.39
C ILE A 83 11.22 13.69 -15.52
N PRO A 84 10.21 13.64 -14.62
CA PRO A 84 10.14 14.40 -13.36
C PRO A 84 11.18 13.91 -12.33
N PRO A 85 11.55 14.78 -11.36
CA PRO A 85 12.41 14.37 -10.26
C PRO A 85 11.79 13.21 -9.46
N PRO A 86 12.58 12.23 -8.99
CA PRO A 86 12.07 11.12 -8.17
C PRO A 86 11.29 11.59 -6.95
N GLN A 87 11.68 12.71 -6.34
CA GLN A 87 10.97 13.34 -5.23
C GLN A 87 9.53 13.72 -5.58
N VAL A 88 9.30 14.25 -6.79
CA VAL A 88 7.96 14.62 -7.26
C VAL A 88 7.10 13.37 -7.47
N ILE A 89 7.69 12.31 -8.05
CA ILE A 89 7.01 11.02 -8.25
C ILE A 89 6.63 10.41 -6.90
N THR A 90 7.55 10.40 -5.93
CA THR A 90 7.30 9.89 -4.57
C THR A 90 6.23 10.71 -3.85
N ALA A 91 6.27 12.05 -3.95
CA ALA A 91 5.26 12.92 -3.36
C ALA A 91 3.88 12.66 -3.96
N LEU A 92 3.78 12.57 -5.28
CA LEU A 92 2.54 12.24 -5.98
C LEU A 92 2.01 10.87 -5.52
N ALA A 93 2.88 9.86 -5.42
CA ALA A 93 2.50 8.55 -4.94
C ALA A 93 1.96 8.58 -3.50
N LEU A 94 2.58 9.36 -2.60
CA LEU A 94 2.10 9.55 -1.22
C LEU A 94 0.73 10.23 -1.18
N PHE A 95 0.53 11.32 -1.92
CA PHE A 95 -0.77 12.01 -1.94
C PHE A 95 -1.89 11.14 -2.52
N MET A 96 -1.61 10.41 -3.61
CA MET A 96 -2.57 9.44 -4.17
C MET A 96 -2.87 8.32 -3.18
N THR A 97 -1.87 7.83 -2.45
CA THR A 97 -2.07 6.81 -1.41
C THR A 97 -2.99 7.32 -0.31
N MET A 98 -2.82 8.57 0.15
CA MET A 98 -3.70 9.16 1.16
C MET A 98 -5.14 9.26 0.68
N ILE A 99 -5.37 9.61 -0.60
CA ILE A 99 -6.72 9.66 -1.19
C ILE A 99 -7.35 8.27 -1.24
N VAL A 100 -6.61 7.26 -1.72
CA VAL A 100 -7.12 5.88 -1.84
C VAL A 100 -7.36 5.25 -0.47
N MET A 101 -6.49 5.52 0.51
CA MET A 101 -6.55 4.96 1.87
C MET A 101 -7.46 5.75 2.83
N ALA A 102 -7.97 6.93 2.43
CA ALA A 102 -8.85 7.75 3.25
C ALA A 102 -10.00 6.97 3.95
N PRO A 103 -10.79 6.12 3.26
CA PRO A 103 -11.86 5.36 3.92
C PRO A 103 -11.33 4.34 4.94
N THR A 104 -10.17 3.74 4.69
CA THR A 104 -9.54 2.79 5.61
C THR A 104 -9.07 3.50 6.87
N TYR A 105 -8.44 4.68 6.74
CA TYR A 105 -8.00 5.47 7.88
C TYR A 105 -9.17 6.00 8.72
N ASP A 106 -10.27 6.41 8.07
CA ASP A 106 -11.49 6.82 8.76
C ASP A 106 -12.09 5.66 9.59
N ARG A 107 -12.12 4.44 9.03
CA ARG A 107 -12.53 3.24 9.77
C ARG A 107 -11.62 2.93 10.95
N VAL A 108 -10.30 2.99 10.78
CA VAL A 108 -9.35 2.80 11.90
C VAL A 108 -9.60 3.83 13.00
N TYR A 109 -9.86 5.09 12.64
CA TYR A 109 -10.16 6.13 13.62
C TYR A 109 -11.44 5.84 14.40
N LYS A 110 -12.53 5.51 13.70
CA LYS A 110 -13.85 5.26 14.31
C LYS A 110 -13.91 3.96 15.12
N GLU A 111 -13.29 2.89 14.62
CA GLU A 111 -13.40 1.55 15.21
C GLU A 111 -12.37 1.32 16.35
N ALA A 112 -11.24 2.03 16.33
CA ALA A 112 -10.14 1.80 17.27
C ALA A 112 -9.73 3.05 18.07
N ILE A 113 -9.43 4.18 17.41
CA ILE A 113 -8.84 5.35 18.07
C ILE A 113 -9.87 6.10 18.94
N ALA A 114 -11.08 6.34 18.43
CA ALA A 114 -12.12 7.04 19.19
C ALA A 114 -12.62 6.24 20.42
N PRO A 115 -12.87 4.91 20.33
CA PRO A 115 -13.20 4.08 21.49
C PRO A 115 -12.06 3.98 22.52
N TRP A 116 -10.81 4.00 22.08
CA TRP A 116 -9.65 4.06 22.97
C TRP A 116 -9.60 5.39 23.74
N SER A 117 -9.76 6.51 23.04
CA SER A 117 -9.71 7.84 23.65
C SER A 117 -10.88 8.12 24.60
N SER A 118 -12.03 7.50 24.39
CA SER A 118 -13.19 7.59 25.29
C SER A 118 -13.13 6.61 26.47
N GLY A 119 -12.11 5.75 26.51
CA GLY A 119 -11.92 4.75 27.57
C GLY A 119 -12.88 3.56 27.50
N GLU A 120 -13.59 3.39 26.38
CA GLU A 120 -14.44 2.23 26.09
C GLU A 120 -13.58 0.98 25.85
N ILE A 121 -12.45 1.14 25.14
CA ILE A 121 -11.42 0.11 25.01
C ILE A 121 -10.30 0.44 25.99
N ARG A 122 -10.04 -0.47 26.93
CA ARG A 122 -8.90 -0.38 27.88
C ARG A 122 -7.83 -1.44 27.64
N ASP A 123 -8.17 -2.44 26.83
CA ASP A 123 -7.30 -3.55 26.50
C ASP A 123 -6.54 -3.30 25.18
N MET A 124 -5.22 -3.50 25.22
CA MET A 124 -4.31 -3.33 24.08
C MET A 124 -4.54 -4.38 22.99
N ASP A 125 -4.97 -5.58 23.35
CA ASP A 125 -5.24 -6.66 22.38
C ASP A 125 -6.49 -6.36 21.56
N THR A 126 -7.54 -5.90 22.24
CA THR A 126 -8.77 -5.44 21.59
C THR A 126 -8.52 -4.22 20.70
N LEU A 127 -7.70 -3.26 21.15
CA LEU A 127 -7.30 -2.10 20.33
C LEU A 127 -6.61 -2.54 19.04
N TRP A 128 -5.62 -3.43 19.15
CA TRP A 128 -4.88 -3.94 18.00
C TRP A 128 -5.79 -4.69 17.03
N LEU A 129 -6.70 -5.52 17.54
CA LEU A 129 -7.63 -6.29 16.73
C LEU A 129 -8.54 -5.37 15.89
N ARG A 130 -9.09 -4.31 16.50
CA ARG A 130 -9.94 -3.34 15.78
C ARG A 130 -9.14 -2.45 14.83
N ALA A 131 -7.93 -2.04 15.21
CA ALA A 131 -7.09 -1.18 14.36
C ALA A 131 -6.59 -1.91 13.10
N ARG A 132 -6.26 -3.19 13.21
CA ARG A 132 -5.74 -3.96 12.06
C ARG A 132 -6.82 -4.40 11.08
N GLN A 133 -8.08 -4.53 11.51
CA GLN A 133 -9.15 -5.12 10.71
C GLN A 133 -9.44 -4.34 9.41
N PRO A 134 -9.59 -3.00 9.40
CA PRO A 134 -9.80 -2.25 8.16
C PRO A 134 -8.64 -2.38 7.17
N VAL A 135 -7.40 -2.46 7.66
CA VAL A 135 -6.20 -2.64 6.83
C VAL A 135 -6.20 -4.04 6.19
N ARG A 136 -6.59 -5.07 6.96
CA ARG A 136 -6.76 -6.43 6.43
C ARG A 136 -7.86 -6.48 5.37
N ASP A 137 -9.00 -5.87 5.63
CA ASP A 137 -10.12 -5.83 4.69
C ASP A 137 -9.67 -5.20 3.36
N PHE A 138 -8.95 -4.07 3.42
CA PHE A 138 -8.36 -3.43 2.25
C PHE A 138 -7.44 -4.35 1.45
N MET A 139 -6.53 -5.07 2.12
CA MET A 139 -5.62 -6.02 1.45
C MET A 139 -6.38 -7.13 0.73
N PHE A 140 -7.40 -7.71 1.37
CA PHE A 140 -8.23 -8.74 0.73
C PHE A 140 -8.99 -8.19 -0.47
N ASP A 141 -9.60 -7.02 -0.34
CA ASP A 141 -10.35 -6.39 -1.43
C ASP A 141 -9.42 -6.10 -2.63
N GLN A 142 -8.15 -5.73 -2.41
CA GLN A 142 -7.17 -5.60 -3.50
C GLN A 142 -6.74 -6.94 -4.11
N ILE A 143 -6.53 -7.98 -3.30
CA ILE A 143 -6.19 -9.32 -3.78
C ILE A 143 -7.33 -9.85 -4.66
N GLU A 144 -8.57 -9.66 -4.24
CA GLU A 144 -9.78 -10.07 -4.94
C GLU A 144 -9.96 -9.28 -6.25
N ALA A 145 -9.86 -7.95 -6.20
CA ALA A 145 -9.98 -7.09 -7.37
C ALA A 145 -8.91 -7.35 -8.44
N THR A 146 -7.71 -7.75 -8.02
CA THR A 146 -6.61 -8.04 -8.94
C THR A 146 -6.56 -9.52 -9.37
N GLY A 147 -7.38 -10.39 -8.76
CA GLY A 147 -7.38 -11.83 -9.01
C GLY A 147 -6.07 -12.51 -8.60
N ASN A 148 -5.39 -12.00 -7.57
CA ASN A 148 -4.06 -12.46 -7.16
C ASN A 148 -4.08 -13.47 -6.00
N TRP A 149 -5.13 -14.29 -5.91
CA TRP A 149 -5.26 -15.35 -4.90
C TRP A 149 -4.10 -16.34 -4.89
N ASN A 150 -3.48 -16.59 -6.05
CA ASN A 150 -2.30 -17.45 -6.16
C ASN A 150 -1.14 -17.00 -5.24
N SER A 151 -0.93 -15.69 -5.09
CA SER A 151 0.12 -15.16 -4.20
C SER A 151 -0.18 -15.47 -2.73
N LEU A 152 -1.46 -15.50 -2.36
CA LEU A 152 -1.88 -15.88 -1.01
C LEU A 152 -1.70 -17.39 -0.79
N TYR A 153 -2.16 -18.22 -1.72
CA TYR A 153 -2.02 -19.68 -1.60
C TYR A 153 -0.56 -20.12 -1.50
N MET A 154 0.33 -19.54 -2.31
CA MET A 154 1.76 -19.81 -2.26
C MET A 154 2.36 -19.53 -0.87
N VAL A 155 1.98 -18.41 -0.23
CA VAL A 155 2.48 -18.07 1.10
C VAL A 155 1.91 -18.98 2.18
N LEU A 156 0.63 -19.36 2.08
CA LEU A 156 0.00 -20.30 3.01
C LEU A 156 0.61 -21.70 2.91
N GLU A 157 0.86 -22.18 1.70
CA GLU A 157 1.50 -23.47 1.44
C GLU A 157 2.93 -23.50 1.98
N TYR A 158 3.70 -22.43 1.78
CA TYR A 158 5.04 -22.30 2.38
C TYR A 158 5.02 -22.41 3.91
N ARG A 159 3.91 -22.01 4.54
CA ARG A 159 3.72 -22.12 5.98
C ARG A 159 3.13 -23.45 6.45
N GLY A 160 2.96 -24.41 5.53
CA GLY A 160 2.39 -25.72 5.81
C GLY A 160 0.88 -25.67 6.10
N ILE A 161 0.20 -24.61 5.69
CA ILE A 161 -1.27 -24.53 5.74
C ILE A 161 -1.79 -25.17 4.46
N ASP A 162 -2.63 -26.19 4.61
CA ASP A 162 -3.20 -26.92 3.48
C ASP A 162 -4.16 -26.02 2.68
N THR A 163 -3.78 -25.72 1.45
CA THR A 163 -4.53 -24.90 0.49
C THR A 163 -5.27 -25.75 -0.56
N SER A 164 -5.31 -27.08 -0.38
CA SER A 164 -5.93 -28.02 -1.33
C SER A 164 -7.44 -27.82 -1.51
N GLU A 165 -8.12 -27.17 -0.55
CA GLU A 165 -9.55 -26.81 -0.62
C GLU A 165 -9.75 -25.28 -0.50
N PRO A 166 -9.56 -24.51 -1.59
CA PRO A 166 -9.63 -23.05 -1.57
C PRO A 166 -10.98 -22.48 -1.09
N GLU A 167 -12.07 -23.23 -1.29
CA GLU A 167 -13.44 -22.85 -0.96
C GLU A 167 -13.70 -22.79 0.55
N ARG A 168 -12.83 -23.38 1.37
CA ARG A 168 -12.95 -23.40 2.84
C ARG A 168 -12.15 -22.31 3.54
N LEU A 169 -11.25 -21.64 2.83
CA LEU A 169 -10.41 -20.58 3.38
C LEU A 169 -11.25 -19.33 3.56
N THR A 170 -11.52 -18.98 4.82
CA THR A 170 -12.19 -17.72 5.16
C THR A 170 -11.14 -16.63 5.38
N ARG A 171 -11.50 -15.35 5.16
CA ARG A 171 -10.63 -14.19 5.46
C ARG A 171 -10.08 -14.19 6.90
N ALA A 172 -10.77 -14.87 7.83
CA ALA A 172 -10.39 -15.03 9.23
C ALA A 172 -9.21 -16.00 9.45
N ASP A 173 -9.08 -17.03 8.61
CA ASP A 173 -8.09 -18.11 8.76
C ASP A 173 -6.68 -17.68 8.33
N VAL A 174 -6.60 -16.58 7.59
CA VAL A 174 -5.34 -15.99 7.13
C VAL A 174 -4.82 -15.03 8.19
N ASP A 175 -3.60 -15.24 8.65
CA ASP A 175 -2.96 -14.33 9.59
C ASP A 175 -2.20 -13.19 8.89
N MET A 176 -1.98 -12.09 9.61
CA MET A 176 -1.36 -10.88 9.07
C MET A 176 0.04 -11.15 8.49
N ILE A 177 0.80 -12.06 9.10
CA ILE A 177 2.16 -12.42 8.68
C ILE A 177 2.14 -13.07 7.29
N SER A 178 1.09 -13.80 6.94
CA SER A 178 0.91 -14.39 5.61
C SER A 178 0.28 -13.41 4.62
N LEU A 179 -0.66 -12.59 5.09
CA LEU A 179 -1.40 -11.65 4.25
C LEU A 179 -0.50 -10.55 3.67
N ILE A 180 0.39 -9.97 4.47
CA ILE A 180 1.27 -8.86 4.05
C ILE A 180 2.13 -9.24 2.83
N PRO A 181 2.97 -10.31 2.87
CA PRO A 181 3.80 -10.67 1.73
C PRO A 181 2.97 -11.09 0.51
N ALA A 182 1.84 -11.79 0.70
CA ALA A 182 0.93 -12.15 -0.38
C ALA A 182 0.36 -10.90 -1.09
N PHE A 183 -0.11 -9.93 -0.30
CA PHE A 183 -0.58 -8.64 -0.79
C PHE A 183 0.52 -7.89 -1.56
N MET A 184 1.72 -7.77 -0.98
CA MET A 184 2.85 -7.08 -1.63
C MET A 184 3.20 -7.71 -2.98
N LEU A 185 3.23 -9.05 -3.08
CA LEU A 185 3.45 -9.74 -4.35
C LEU A 185 2.33 -9.45 -5.36
N GLY A 186 1.08 -9.40 -4.89
CA GLY A 186 -0.06 -9.00 -5.69
C GLY A 186 0.05 -7.58 -6.24
N GLU A 187 0.41 -6.61 -5.39
CA GLU A 187 0.64 -5.20 -5.77
C GLU A 187 1.77 -5.06 -6.77
N LEU A 188 2.89 -5.80 -6.58
CA LEU A 188 4.01 -5.83 -7.52
C LEU A 188 3.55 -6.31 -8.90
N LYS A 189 2.89 -7.48 -8.95
CA LYS A 189 2.39 -8.04 -10.22
C LYS A 189 1.42 -7.08 -10.91
N ALA A 190 0.50 -6.47 -10.16
CA ALA A 190 -0.42 -5.46 -10.68
C ALA A 190 0.32 -4.27 -11.29
N ALA A 191 1.31 -3.75 -10.56
CA ALA A 191 2.09 -2.59 -10.97
C ALA A 191 2.90 -2.86 -12.24
N PHE A 192 3.54 -4.03 -12.35
CA PHE A 192 4.26 -4.41 -13.56
C PHE A 192 3.33 -4.58 -14.76
N LEU A 193 2.15 -5.18 -14.59
CA LEU A 193 1.17 -5.31 -15.67
C LEU A 193 0.63 -3.95 -16.14
N LEU A 194 0.34 -3.03 -15.22
CA LEU A 194 -0.07 -1.66 -15.57
C LEU A 194 1.08 -0.90 -16.24
N GLY A 195 2.28 -0.97 -15.67
CA GLY A 195 3.47 -0.32 -16.17
C GLY A 195 3.82 -0.81 -17.58
N PHE A 196 3.73 -2.11 -17.85
CA PHE A 196 3.94 -2.67 -19.19
C PHE A 196 2.95 -2.10 -20.21
N ARG A 197 1.65 -2.03 -19.86
CA ARG A 197 0.63 -1.44 -20.74
C ARG A 197 0.93 0.03 -21.07
N ILE A 198 1.44 0.79 -20.11
CA ILE A 198 1.89 2.17 -20.30
C ILE A 198 3.15 2.23 -21.17
N TYR A 199 4.04 1.25 -21.06
CA TYR A 199 5.31 1.19 -21.79
C TYR A 199 5.12 0.94 -23.30
N LEU A 200 4.11 0.14 -23.67
CA LEU A 200 3.85 -0.29 -25.05
C LEU A 200 3.83 0.83 -26.10
N PRO A 201 3.06 1.93 -25.96
CA PRO A 201 3.06 3.00 -26.97
C PRO A 201 4.43 3.64 -27.17
N PHE A 202 5.20 3.83 -26.09
CA PHE A 202 6.55 4.42 -26.18
C PHE A 202 7.54 3.49 -26.86
N LEU A 203 7.43 2.18 -26.60
CA LEU A 203 8.24 1.16 -27.25
C LEU A 203 7.98 1.12 -28.75
N VAL A 204 6.73 1.24 -29.19
CA VAL A 204 6.39 1.32 -30.62
C VAL A 204 7.06 2.53 -31.28
N ILE A 205 7.05 3.69 -30.62
CA ILE A 205 7.74 4.89 -31.13
C ILE A 205 9.25 4.63 -31.27
N ASP A 206 9.88 4.00 -30.27
CA ASP A 206 11.31 3.66 -30.34
C ASP A 206 11.63 2.74 -31.51
N MET A 207 10.83 1.69 -31.71
CA MET A 207 11.04 0.74 -32.81
C MET A 207 10.86 1.40 -34.17
N VAL A 208 9.85 2.26 -34.34
CA VAL A 208 9.61 2.99 -35.58
C VAL A 208 10.76 3.95 -35.87
N ILE A 209 11.15 4.81 -34.92
CA ILE A 209 12.23 5.78 -35.12
C ILE A 209 13.58 5.07 -35.38
N SER A 210 13.85 3.97 -34.68
CA SER A 210 15.05 3.17 -34.91
C SER A 210 15.10 2.63 -36.34
N SER A 211 13.97 2.09 -36.85
CA SER A 211 13.90 1.58 -38.23
C SER A 211 14.14 2.68 -39.27
N LEU A 212 13.64 3.90 -39.03
CA LEU A 212 13.85 5.05 -39.92
C LEU A 212 15.32 5.51 -39.91
N LEU A 213 15.97 5.57 -38.75
CA LEU A 213 17.39 5.94 -38.64
C LEU A 213 18.31 4.95 -39.33
N ILE A 214 18.02 3.64 -39.19
CA ILE A 214 18.73 2.58 -39.89
C ILE A 214 18.57 2.76 -41.41
N SER A 215 17.35 3.09 -41.89
CA SER A 215 17.09 3.34 -43.31
C SER A 215 17.81 4.59 -43.85
N MET A 216 18.08 5.59 -43.02
CA MET A 216 18.84 6.80 -43.40
C MET A 216 20.36 6.63 -43.24
N SER A 217 20.84 5.44 -42.90
CA SER A 217 22.26 5.15 -42.61
C SER A 217 22.85 5.98 -41.45
N MET A 218 22.02 6.52 -40.56
CA MET A 218 22.46 7.30 -39.39
C MET A 218 22.76 6.39 -38.19
N MET A 219 23.69 5.44 -38.35
CA MET A 219 23.98 4.41 -37.33
C MET A 219 24.62 4.95 -36.04
N MET A 220 25.19 6.16 -36.05
CA MET A 220 25.91 6.69 -34.88
C MET A 220 25.04 7.49 -33.90
N LEU A 221 23.80 7.85 -34.26
CA LEU A 221 22.91 8.58 -33.35
C LEU A 221 22.07 7.60 -32.54
N PRO A 222 22.10 7.66 -31.19
CA PRO A 222 21.21 6.85 -30.36
C PRO A 222 19.74 7.13 -30.71
N PRO A 223 18.95 6.13 -31.14
CA PRO A 223 17.55 6.34 -31.54
C PRO A 223 16.68 6.99 -30.46
N VAL A 224 17.02 6.73 -29.18
CA VAL A 224 16.34 7.28 -28.01
C VAL A 224 16.35 8.82 -28.03
N LEU A 225 17.46 9.45 -28.44
CA LEU A 225 17.55 10.92 -28.47
C LEU A 225 16.58 11.55 -29.48
N ILE A 226 16.33 10.86 -30.59
CA ILE A 226 15.41 11.32 -31.63
C ILE A 226 13.96 11.01 -31.23
N SER A 227 13.70 9.86 -30.61
CA SER A 227 12.35 9.46 -30.18
C SER A 227 11.78 10.30 -29.03
N LEU A 228 12.65 10.78 -28.12
CA LEU A 228 12.26 11.48 -26.89
C LEU A 228 11.35 12.69 -27.11
N PRO A 229 11.66 13.65 -28.01
CA PRO A 229 10.75 14.78 -28.26
C PRO A 229 9.37 14.32 -28.76
N PHE A 230 9.29 13.29 -29.60
CA PHE A 230 8.02 12.75 -30.07
C PHE A 230 7.23 12.07 -28.94
N LYS A 231 7.90 11.31 -28.07
CA LYS A 231 7.27 10.71 -26.90
C LYS A 231 6.70 11.76 -25.95
N LEU A 232 7.47 12.81 -25.66
CA LEU A 232 7.03 13.91 -24.81
C LEU A 232 5.84 14.65 -25.42
N LEU A 233 5.92 14.98 -26.72
CA LEU A 233 4.83 15.65 -27.43
C LEU A 233 3.56 14.80 -27.38
N LEU A 234 3.64 13.51 -27.74
CA LEU A 234 2.50 12.60 -27.70
C LEU A 234 1.93 12.50 -26.29
N PHE A 235 2.78 12.34 -25.28
CA PHE A 235 2.34 12.20 -23.89
C PHE A 235 1.62 13.45 -23.38
N VAL A 236 2.08 14.65 -23.73
CA VAL A 236 1.41 15.91 -23.38
C VAL A 236 0.12 16.09 -24.20
N MET A 237 0.13 15.77 -25.49
CA MET A 237 -1.03 15.92 -26.38
C MET A 237 -2.23 15.06 -25.97
N VAL A 238 -2.00 13.91 -25.34
CA VAL A 238 -3.06 13.01 -24.88
C VAL A 238 -3.41 13.20 -23.40
N ASP A 239 -2.89 14.25 -22.75
CA ASP A 239 -3.00 14.44 -21.30
C ASP A 239 -2.57 13.20 -20.50
N GLY A 240 -1.42 12.63 -20.86
CA GLY A 240 -0.95 11.33 -20.38
C GLY A 240 -0.84 11.21 -18.86
N TRP A 241 -0.54 12.30 -18.14
CA TRP A 241 -0.57 12.33 -16.67
C TRP A 241 -1.96 12.02 -16.12
N GLN A 242 -3.01 12.64 -16.68
CA GLN A 242 -4.39 12.41 -16.26
C GLN A 242 -4.84 10.98 -16.60
N LEU A 243 -4.44 10.47 -17.77
CA LEU A 243 -4.75 9.10 -18.18
C LEU A 243 -4.12 8.06 -17.24
N VAL A 244 -2.83 8.23 -16.89
CA VAL A 244 -2.12 7.29 -16.03
C VAL A 244 -2.64 7.38 -14.59
N VAL A 245 -2.77 8.58 -14.03
CA VAL A 245 -3.28 8.78 -12.66
C VAL A 245 -4.73 8.30 -12.56
N GLY A 246 -5.59 8.65 -13.53
CA GLY A 246 -6.98 8.19 -13.56
C GLY A 246 -7.09 6.67 -13.72
N GLY A 247 -6.23 6.06 -14.55
CA GLY A 247 -6.16 4.61 -14.69
C GLY A 247 -5.72 3.90 -13.40
N LEU A 248 -4.74 4.46 -12.70
CA LEU A 248 -4.30 3.98 -11.38
C LEU A 248 -5.42 4.04 -10.35
N LEU A 249 -6.11 5.18 -10.23
CA LEU A 249 -7.20 5.34 -9.26
C LEU A 249 -8.36 4.38 -9.53
N ARG A 250 -8.70 4.12 -10.80
CA ARG A 250 -9.70 3.12 -11.18
C ARG A 250 -9.26 1.67 -10.94
N SER A 251 -7.96 1.41 -10.75
CA SER A 251 -7.44 0.06 -10.52
C SER A 251 -7.62 -0.44 -9.08
N PHE A 252 -7.94 0.46 -8.15
CA PHE A 252 -8.13 0.12 -6.75
C PHE A 252 -9.60 -0.16 -6.44
N ALA A 253 -9.85 -1.27 -5.74
CA ALA A 253 -11.15 -1.47 -5.12
C ALA A 253 -11.29 -0.49 -3.96
N THR A 254 -12.14 0.52 -4.12
CA THR A 254 -12.58 1.36 -3.00
C THR A 254 -13.89 0.77 -2.50
N SER A 255 -13.93 0.37 -1.23
CA SER A 255 -15.15 -0.16 -0.62
C SER A 255 -16.31 0.84 -0.81
N PRO A 256 -17.55 0.38 -1.09
CA PRO A 256 -18.69 1.22 -1.51
C PRO A 256 -19.02 2.42 -0.60
N THR A 257 -18.55 2.43 0.63
CA THR A 257 -18.78 3.52 1.58
C THR A 257 -18.14 4.84 1.15
N ALA A 258 -16.99 4.81 0.44
CA ALA A 258 -16.38 6.04 -0.08
C ALA A 258 -17.19 6.64 -1.24
N ALA A 259 -17.77 5.80 -2.10
CA ALA A 259 -18.66 6.24 -3.18
C ALA A 259 -19.98 6.82 -2.64
N ALA A 260 -20.48 6.31 -1.51
CA ALA A 260 -21.63 6.86 -0.81
C ALA A 260 -21.34 8.25 -0.18
N ILE A 261 -20.12 8.48 0.32
CA ILE A 261 -19.70 9.79 0.87
C ILE A 261 -19.45 10.81 -0.26
N ALA A 262 -18.83 10.38 -1.37
CA ALA A 262 -18.60 11.25 -2.53
C ALA A 262 -19.92 11.66 -3.23
N SER A 263 -20.93 10.79 -3.24
CA SER A 263 -22.26 11.11 -3.80
C SER A 263 -23.15 11.92 -2.85
N SER A 264 -22.89 11.91 -1.54
CA SER A 264 -23.62 12.72 -0.56
C SER A 264 -23.02 14.11 -0.33
N GLY A 265 -21.78 14.37 -0.77
CA GLY A 265 -21.12 15.68 -0.66
C GLY A 265 -21.37 16.67 -1.81
N VAL A 266 -22.05 16.27 -2.90
CA VAL A 266 -22.26 17.11 -4.11
C VAL A 266 -23.73 17.56 -4.30
N GLY A 267 -24.62 17.21 -3.38
CA GLY A 267 -26.00 17.70 -3.39
C GLY A 267 -26.19 18.87 -2.41
N VAL A 268 -26.79 19.96 -2.90
CA VAL A 268 -27.33 21.10 -2.12
C VAL A 268 -26.39 22.29 -1.88
N VAL A 269 -26.04 23.02 -2.95
CA VAL A 269 -26.01 24.50 -2.94
C VAL A 269 -26.50 24.99 -4.31
N GLY A 270 -27.81 25.21 -4.45
CA GLY A 270 -28.38 25.77 -5.67
C GLY A 270 -29.89 25.62 -5.74
N GLY A 271 -30.63 26.57 -5.17
CA GLY A 271 -32.08 26.67 -5.37
C GLY A 271 -32.82 27.19 -4.14
N GLY A 272 -32.80 28.51 -3.94
CA GLY A 272 -33.53 29.15 -2.86
C GLY A 272 -33.61 30.67 -3.05
N GLY A 273 -34.22 31.11 -4.15
CA GLY A 273 -34.55 32.51 -4.40
C GLY A 273 -35.88 32.59 -5.15
N GLY A 274 -36.92 33.11 -4.49
CA GLY A 274 -38.25 33.24 -5.05
C GLY A 274 -39.34 33.38 -3.97
N GLY A 275 -39.36 34.54 -3.32
CA GLY A 275 -40.41 35.05 -2.46
C GLY A 275 -40.34 36.56 -2.47
#